data_AF-A0A9Q3PC33-F1
#
_entry.id   AF-A0A9Q3PC33-F1
#
_cell.length_a   1.000
_cell.length_b   1.000
_cell.length_c   1.000
_cell.angle_alpha   90.00
_cell.angle_beta   90.00
_cell.angle_gamma   90.00
#
_symmetry.space_group_name_H-M   'P 1'
#
loop_
_entity.id
_entity.type
_entity.pdbx_description
1 polymer ?
#
loop_
_entity_poly.entity_id
_entity_poly.type
_entity_poly.pdbx_seq_one_letter_code
_entity_poly.pdbx_strand_id
1 'polypeptide(L)'
;MENAYLLWSKITNCFAPSTFNSQASIWSRFSKITYNVNLQSFISELRQSLNEIKTVGIAVGIKTLAFAILTKLPNDFNSLVEKVTLNTKNQGSPDAILNLLHDASLKEEALKSSI
;
A
#
# COMPACT_ATOMS: atom_id res chain seq x y z
N MET A 1 -29.96 18.38 -29.89
CA MET A 1 -28.48 18.32 -29.89
C MET A 1 -28.03 18.09 -28.47
N GLU A 2 -27.30 17.00 -28.21
CA GLU A 2 -26.69 16.80 -26.89
C GLU A 2 -25.63 17.89 -26.67
N ASN A 3 -25.79 18.65 -25.59
CA ASN A 3 -24.93 19.79 -25.27
C ASN A 3 -23.52 19.26 -24.90
N ALA A 4 -22.48 19.76 -25.57
CA ALA A 4 -21.10 19.35 -25.31
C ALA A 4 -20.70 19.46 -23.83
N TYR A 5 -21.28 20.41 -23.10
CA TYR A 5 -21.13 20.54 -21.64
C TYR A 5 -21.68 19.34 -20.87
N LEU A 6 -22.85 18.81 -21.26
CA LEU A 6 -23.46 17.64 -20.62
C LEU A 6 -22.65 16.37 -20.90
N LEU A 7 -22.13 16.23 -22.11
CA LEU A 7 -21.25 15.12 -22.47
C LEU A 7 -19.94 15.18 -21.65
N TRP A 8 -19.32 16.35 -21.58
CA TRP A 8 -18.10 16.55 -20.78
C TRP A 8 -18.35 16.28 -19.30
N SER A 9 -19.45 16.78 -18.74
CA SER A 9 -19.84 16.53 -17.35
C SER A 9 -20.07 15.04 -17.05
N LYS A 10 -20.71 14.31 -17.97
CA LYS A 10 -20.86 12.85 -17.83
C LYS A 10 -19.51 12.13 -17.85
N ILE A 11 -18.61 12.49 -18.77
CA ILE A 11 -17.25 11.92 -18.84
C ILE A 11 -16.50 12.20 -17.53
N THR A 12 -16.45 13.46 -17.08
CA THR A 12 -15.77 13.82 -15.83
C THR A 12 -16.36 13.10 -14.63
N ASN A 13 -17.68 12.90 -14.59
CA ASN A 13 -18.33 12.17 -13.50
C ASN A 13 -18.04 10.68 -13.53
N CYS A 14 -17.94 10.06 -14.71
CA CYS A 14 -17.60 8.64 -14.84
C CYS A 14 -16.13 8.36 -14.48
N PHE A 15 -15.22 9.29 -14.79
CA PHE A 15 -13.79 9.15 -14.57
C PHE A 15 -13.28 9.91 -13.34
N ALA A 16 -14.17 10.47 -12.52
CA ALA A 16 -13.77 11.14 -11.29
C ALA A 16 -13.04 10.14 -10.35
N PRO A 17 -11.98 10.57 -9.66
CA PRO A 17 -11.24 9.71 -8.72
C PRO A 17 -12.13 9.12 -7.61
N SER A 18 -13.21 9.82 -7.25
CA SER A 18 -14.15 9.44 -6.19
C SER A 18 -15.29 8.52 -6.64
N THR A 19 -15.30 8.03 -7.87
CA THR A 19 -16.32 7.05 -8.28
C THR A 19 -16.06 5.70 -7.63
N PHE A 20 -17.13 4.94 -7.39
CA PHE A 20 -17.04 3.56 -6.91
C PHE A 20 -16.13 2.69 -7.81
N ASN A 21 -16.19 2.90 -9.13
CA ASN A 21 -15.38 2.14 -10.07
C ASN A 21 -13.88 2.43 -9.91
N SER A 22 -13.52 3.71 -9.77
CA SER A 22 -12.13 4.14 -9.48
C SER A 22 -11.65 3.54 -8.16
N GLN A 23 -12.46 3.65 -7.10
CA GLN A 23 -12.15 3.09 -5.79
C GLN A 23 -11.97 1.56 -5.83
N ALA A 24 -12.89 0.84 -6.47
CA ALA A 24 -12.81 -0.62 -6.63
C ALA A 24 -11.56 -1.04 -7.41
N SER A 25 -11.20 -0.30 -8.46
CA SER A 25 -10.01 -0.58 -9.26
C SER A 25 -8.72 -0.40 -8.46
N ILE A 26 -8.59 0.72 -7.73
CA ILE A 26 -7.44 0.96 -6.85
C ILE A 26 -7.35 -0.09 -5.75
N TRP A 27 -8.47 -0.42 -5.10
CA TRP A 27 -8.50 -1.45 -4.06
C TRP A 27 -8.13 -2.84 -4.61
N SER A 28 -8.61 -3.19 -5.80
CA SER A 28 -8.28 -4.46 -6.46
C SER A 28 -6.78 -4.54 -6.75
N ARG A 29 -6.17 -3.44 -7.24
CA ARG A 29 -4.73 -3.37 -7.48
C ARG A 29 -3.96 -3.54 -6.18
N PHE A 30 -4.28 -2.76 -5.16
CA PHE A 30 -3.70 -2.87 -3.82
C PHE A 30 -3.77 -4.31 -3.29
N SER A 31 -4.93 -4.94 -3.38
CA SER A 31 -5.17 -6.29 -2.88
C SER A 31 -4.31 -7.35 -3.57
N LYS A 32 -3.96 -7.13 -4.84
CA LYS A 32 -3.14 -8.06 -5.66
C LYS A 32 -1.63 -7.83 -5.53
N ILE A 33 -1.18 -6.74 -4.91
CA ILE A 33 0.25 -6.54 -4.64
C ILE A 33 0.74 -7.70 -3.77
N THR A 34 1.74 -8.42 -4.27
CA THR A 34 2.44 -9.52 -3.61
C THR A 34 3.94 -9.25 -3.68
N TYR A 35 4.68 -9.79 -2.72
CA TYR A 35 6.14 -9.68 -2.74
C TYR A 35 6.71 -10.35 -4.00
N ASN A 36 7.44 -9.57 -4.79
CA ASN A 36 8.41 -10.07 -5.75
C ASN A 36 9.80 -9.83 -5.16
N VAL A 37 10.78 -10.67 -5.52
CA VAL A 37 12.13 -10.87 -4.94
C VAL A 37 12.87 -9.62 -4.40
N ASN A 38 12.50 -8.41 -4.82
CA ASN A 38 13.04 -7.14 -4.35
C ASN A 38 12.12 -6.43 -3.33
N LEU A 39 12.55 -6.37 -2.07
CA LEU A 39 11.83 -5.73 -0.97
C LEU A 39 11.65 -4.20 -1.16
N GLN A 40 12.62 -3.51 -1.77
CA GLN A 40 12.53 -2.07 -2.03
C GLN A 40 11.48 -1.72 -3.08
N SER A 41 11.42 -2.50 -4.16
CA SER A 41 10.37 -2.38 -5.18
C SER A 41 8.99 -2.65 -4.57
N PHE A 42 8.87 -3.69 -3.75
CA PHE A 42 7.65 -4.03 -3.04
C PHE A 42 7.18 -2.91 -2.10
N ILE A 43 8.07 -2.35 -1.28
CA ILE A 43 7.76 -1.23 -0.38
C ILE A 43 7.32 0.00 -1.18
N SER A 44 7.99 0.29 -2.30
CA SER A 44 7.65 1.42 -3.17
C SER A 44 6.26 1.28 -3.80
N GLU A 45 5.93 0.09 -4.29
CA GLU A 45 4.61 -0.23 -4.84
C GLU A 45 3.50 -0.07 -3.80
N LEU A 46 3.73 -0.54 -2.57
CA LEU A 46 2.80 -0.36 -1.46
C LEU A 46 2.60 1.12 -1.10
N ARG A 47 3.69 1.92 -1.00
CA ARG A 47 3.58 3.37 -0.74
C ARG A 47 2.78 4.08 -1.82
N GLN A 48 3.03 3.77 -3.09
CA GLN A 48 2.27 4.34 -4.20
C GLN A 48 0.79 3.99 -4.09
N SER A 49 0.47 2.71 -3.82
CA SER A 49 -0.91 2.26 -3.71
C SER A 49 -1.64 2.84 -2.50
N LEU A 50 -0.97 3.04 -1.37
CA LEU A 50 -1.55 3.72 -0.20
C LEU A 50 -1.89 5.19 -0.51
N ASN A 51 -1.01 5.88 -1.24
CA ASN A 51 -1.28 7.25 -1.67
C ASN A 51 -2.50 7.31 -2.59
N GLU A 52 -2.62 6.38 -3.54
CA GLU A 52 -3.78 6.29 -4.42
C GLU A 52 -5.08 6.02 -3.65
N ILE A 53 -5.08 5.09 -2.68
CA ILE A 53 -6.22 4.81 -1.79
C ILE A 53 -6.67 6.10 -1.08
N LYS A 54 -5.71 6.90 -0.59
CA LYS A 54 -5.98 8.20 0.04
C LYS A 54 -6.55 9.20 -0.97
N THR A 55 -6.01 9.26 -2.19
CA THR A 55 -6.45 10.17 -3.25
C THR A 55 -7.88 9.88 -3.73
N VAL A 56 -8.25 8.60 -3.87
CA VAL A 56 -9.61 8.21 -4.28
C VAL A 56 -10.62 8.20 -3.12
N GLY A 57 -10.16 8.47 -1.89
CA GLY A 57 -11.01 8.65 -0.72
C GLY A 57 -11.63 7.36 -0.18
N ILE A 58 -10.96 6.22 -0.31
CA ILE A 58 -11.46 4.97 0.28
C ILE A 58 -11.27 5.06 1.81
N ALA A 59 -12.39 5.08 2.54
CA ALA A 59 -12.38 5.12 3.99
C ALA A 59 -12.01 3.75 4.59
N VAL A 60 -10.71 3.53 4.80
CA VAL A 60 -10.18 2.32 5.46
C VAL A 60 -9.48 2.72 6.76
N GLY A 61 -9.72 1.95 7.82
CA GLY A 61 -9.00 2.13 9.08
C GLY A 61 -7.49 1.95 8.90
N ILE A 62 -6.70 2.83 9.51
CA ILE A 62 -5.23 2.82 9.46
C ILE A 62 -4.68 1.44 9.87
N LYS A 63 -5.22 0.83 10.94
CA LYS A 63 -4.84 -0.51 11.40
C LYS A 63 -5.17 -1.60 10.37
N THR A 64 -6.31 -1.50 9.69
CA THR A 64 -6.71 -2.46 8.65
C THR A 64 -5.74 -2.42 7.46
N LEU A 65 -5.32 -1.23 7.04
CA LEU A 65 -4.30 -1.08 6.00
C LEU A 65 -2.95 -1.65 6.45
N ALA A 66 -2.57 -1.42 7.71
CA ALA A 66 -1.37 -1.99 8.31
C ALA A 66 -1.38 -3.53 8.30
N PHE A 67 -2.48 -4.14 8.75
CA PHE A 67 -2.63 -5.60 8.70
C PHE A 67 -2.59 -6.12 7.27
N ALA A 68 -3.26 -5.45 6.32
CA ALA A 68 -3.25 -5.82 4.91
C ALA A 68 -1.86 -5.75 4.27
N ILE A 69 -0.95 -4.91 4.76
CA ILE A 69 0.45 -4.88 4.33
C ILE A 69 1.23 -6.06 4.88
N LEU A 70 1.08 -6.34 6.18
CA LEU A 70 1.79 -7.43 6.83
C LEU A 70 1.43 -8.79 6.23
N THR A 71 0.17 -9.00 5.85
CA THR A 71 -0.28 -10.27 5.23
C THR A 71 0.24 -10.49 3.80
N LYS A 72 0.86 -9.48 3.18
CA LYS A 72 1.43 -9.58 1.82
C LYS A 72 2.88 -10.04 1.80
N LEU A 73 3.55 -10.05 2.95
CA LEU A 73 4.91 -10.53 3.09
C LEU A 73 4.94 -12.07 3.07
N PRO A 74 5.94 -12.69 2.41
CA PRO A 74 6.08 -14.13 2.44
C PRO A 74 6.56 -14.61 3.81
N ASN A 75 6.38 -15.90 4.09
CA ASN A 75 6.69 -16.52 5.38
C ASN A 75 8.14 -16.32 5.84
N ASP A 76 9.07 -16.11 4.91
CA ASP A 76 10.47 -15.84 5.21
C ASP A 76 10.67 -14.56 6.04
N PHE A 77 9.68 -13.65 6.02
CA PHE A 77 9.67 -12.43 6.82
C PHE A 77 8.85 -12.55 8.11
N ASN A 78 8.41 -13.75 8.52
CA ASN A 78 7.58 -13.93 9.73
C ASN A 78 8.25 -13.37 10.99
N SER A 79 9.57 -13.56 11.14
CA SER A 79 10.32 -13.02 12.28
C SER A 79 10.36 -11.48 12.28
N LEU A 80 10.35 -10.86 11.09
CA LEU A 80 10.27 -9.41 10.92
C LEU A 80 8.86 -8.91 11.21
N VAL A 81 7.84 -9.59 10.70
CA VAL A 81 6.42 -9.30 10.97
C VAL A 81 6.13 -9.36 12.46
N GLU A 82 6.63 -10.37 13.17
CA GLU A 82 6.47 -10.52 14.61
C GLU A 82 7.13 -9.36 15.37
N LYS A 83 8.39 -9.02 15.03
CA LYS A 83 9.08 -7.86 15.61
C LYS A 83 8.35 -6.55 15.38
N VAL A 84 7.80 -6.34 14.18
CA VAL A 84 7.03 -5.13 13.84
C VAL A 84 5.71 -5.09 14.62
N THR A 85 5.03 -6.22 14.75
CA THR A 85 3.74 -6.34 15.45
C THR A 85 3.87 -6.16 16.96
N LEU A 86 4.94 -6.72 17.55
CA LEU A 86 5.23 -6.62 18.99
C LEU A 86 5.82 -5.25 19.39
N ASN A 87 6.30 -4.46 18.44
CA ASN A 87 6.82 -3.13 18.72
C ASN A 87 5.67 -2.14 18.97
N THR A 88 5.27 -2.03 20.24
CA THR A 88 4.18 -1.19 20.75
C THR A 88 4.36 0.32 20.52
N LYS A 89 5.55 0.77 20.11
CA LYS A 89 5.79 2.18 19.74
C LYS A 89 5.18 2.55 18.40
N ASN A 90 4.90 1.57 17.54
CA ASN A 90 4.34 1.81 16.23
C ASN A 90 2.83 1.62 16.33
N GLN A 91 2.07 2.71 16.23
CA GLN A 91 0.60 2.73 16.43
C GLN A 91 -0.21 1.97 15.36
N GLY A 92 0.41 1.05 14.61
CA GLY A 92 -0.22 0.33 13.50
C GLY A 92 -0.48 1.22 12.30
N SER A 93 0.37 2.23 12.06
CA SER A 93 0.32 3.03 10.82
C SER A 93 0.98 2.27 9.66
N PRO A 94 0.35 2.22 8.47
CA PRO A 94 0.95 1.67 7.25
C PRO A 94 2.35 2.22 6.97
N ASP A 95 2.53 3.53 7.08
CA ASP A 95 3.83 4.18 6.81
C ASP A 95 4.90 3.76 7.83
N ALA A 96 4.52 3.62 9.10
CA ALA A 96 5.44 3.17 10.14
C ALA A 96 5.89 1.73 9.89
N ILE A 97 4.99 0.84 9.47
CA ILE A 97 5.31 -0.53 9.09
C ILE A 97 6.27 -0.55 7.91
N LEU A 98 5.98 0.21 6.85
CA LEU A 98 6.83 0.26 5.66
C LEU A 98 8.24 0.79 5.97
N ASN A 99 8.37 1.77 6.87
CA ASN A 99 9.67 2.27 7.30
C ASN A 99 10.47 1.22 8.07
N LEU A 100 9.83 0.43 8.94
CA LEU A 100 10.52 -0.65 9.66
C LEU A 100 10.97 -1.77 8.73
N LEU A 101 10.14 -2.14 7.75
CA LEU A 101 10.51 -3.12 6.73
C LEU A 101 11.72 -2.63 5.93
N HIS A 102 11.73 -1.35 5.57
CA HIS A 102 12.85 -0.72 4.90
C HIS A 102 14.14 -0.77 5.73
N ASP A 103 14.08 -0.38 7.00
CA ASP A 103 15.23 -0.37 7.91
C ASP A 103 15.76 -1.78 8.19
N ALA A 104 14.88 -2.79 8.25
CA ALA A 104 15.27 -4.17 8.41
C ALA A 104 15.98 -4.72 7.17
N SER A 105 15.49 -4.39 5.97
CA SER A 105 16.13 -4.74 4.70
C SER A 105 17.59 -4.27 4.65
N LEU A 106 17.83 -3.00 5.01
CA LEU A 106 19.17 -2.40 4.99
C LEU A 106 20.12 -3.10 5.96
N LYS A 107 19.63 -3.51 7.13
CA LYS A 107 20.44 -4.23 8.13
C LYS A 107 20.85 -5.62 7.64
N GLU A 108 19.95 -6.34 6.95
CA GLU A 108 20.28 -7.66 6.39
C GLU A 108 21.29 -7.57 5.24
N GLU A 109 21.15 -6.58 4.35
CA GLU A 109 22.10 -6.35 3.25
C GLU A 109 23.49 -5.95 3.76
N ALA A 110 23.56 -5.10 4.78
CA ALA A 110 24.83 -4.73 5.42
C ALA A 110 25.53 -5.92 6.08
N LEU A 111 24.76 -6.84 6.68
CA LEU A 111 25.31 -8.05 7.30
C LEU A 111 25.88 -9.02 6.25
N LYS A 112 25.18 -9.19 5.12
CA LYS A 112 25.63 -10.05 4.00
C LYS A 112 26.85 -9.51 3.28
N SER A 113 27.04 -8.19 3.27
CA SER A 113 28.20 -7.53 2.64
C SER A 113 29.46 -7.52 3.52
N SER A 114 29.34 -7.94 4.78
CA SER A 114 30.43 -7.97 5.76
C SER A 114 31.05 -9.37 5.95
N ILE A 115 30.65 -10.34 5.13
CA ILE A 115 31.10 -11.74 5.11
C ILE A 115 31.70 -12.03 3.73
#